data_AF-A0A645JNQ6-F1
#
_entry.id   AF-A0A645JNQ6-F1
#
_cell.length_a   1.000
_cell.length_b   1.000
_cell.length_c   1.000
_cell.angle_alpha   90.00
_cell.angle_beta   90.00
_cell.angle_gamma   90.00
#
_symmetry.space_group_name_H-M   'P 1'
#
loop_
_entity.id
_entity.type
_entity.pdbx_description
1 polymer ?
#
loop_
_entity_poly.entity_id
_entity_poly.type
_entity_poly.pdbx_seq_one_letter_code
_entity_poly.pdbx_strand_id
1 'polypeptide(L)'
;MRLAYFARQIIVNVEQNDWAEAFQNYRRALAAWQRIRPELAGSYDADVAAFDQVLEDINGAIDRRDYGAAINHANRMLELTNVLTDDFEQLYT
;
A
#
# COMPACT_ATOMS: atom_id res chain seq x y z
N MET A 1 -9.40 -4.12 5.33
CA MET A 1 -8.98 -2.69 5.30
C MET A 1 -9.03 -2.11 3.87
N ARG A 2 -9.34 -0.81 3.69
CA ARG A 2 -9.39 -0.11 2.37
C ARG A 2 -8.06 -0.14 1.60
N LEU A 3 -6.92 -0.13 2.30
CA LEU A 3 -5.59 -0.20 1.69
C LEU A 3 -5.39 -1.48 0.88
N ALA A 4 -5.78 -2.63 1.42
CA ALA A 4 -5.69 -3.90 0.69
C ALA A 4 -6.63 -4.00 -0.52
N TYR A 5 -7.71 -3.22 -0.55
CA TYR A 5 -8.53 -3.13 -1.76
C TYR A 5 -7.75 -2.40 -2.87
N PHE A 6 -7.15 -1.24 -2.57
CA PHE A 6 -6.38 -0.47 -3.57
C PHE A 6 -5.14 -1.22 -4.05
N ALA A 7 -4.44 -1.94 -3.19
CA ALA A 7 -3.32 -2.80 -3.59
C ALA A 7 -3.74 -3.86 -4.62
N ARG A 8 -4.87 -4.54 -4.41
CA ARG A 8 -5.41 -5.51 -5.39
C ARG A 8 -5.80 -4.84 -6.71
N GLN A 9 -6.39 -3.64 -6.65
CA GLN A 9 -6.73 -2.90 -7.87
C GLN A 9 -5.47 -2.46 -8.63
N ILE A 10 -4.40 -2.06 -7.95
CA ILE A 10 -3.11 -1.76 -8.60
C ILE A 10 -2.63 -2.99 -9.37
N ILE A 11 -2.63 -4.18 -8.76
CA ILE A 11 -2.22 -5.43 -9.43
C ILE A 11 -3.06 -5.66 -10.69
N VAL A 12 -4.39 -5.65 -10.57
CA VAL A 12 -5.31 -5.90 -11.70
C VAL A 12 -5.09 -4.91 -12.83
N ASN A 13 -4.90 -3.62 -12.52
CA ASN A 13 -4.70 -2.60 -13.55
C ASN A 13 -3.33 -2.73 -14.23
N VAL A 14 -2.28 -3.08 -13.49
CA VAL A 14 -0.96 -3.39 -14.05
C VAL A 14 -1.04 -4.61 -14.97
N GLU A 15 -1.72 -5.68 -14.56
CA GLU A 15 -2.00 -6.88 -15.37
C GLU A 15 -2.73 -6.53 -16.69
N GLN A 16 -3.62 -5.55 -16.65
CA GLN A 16 -4.37 -5.05 -17.82
C GLN A 16 -3.62 -3.97 -18.61
N ASN A 17 -2.38 -3.63 -18.22
CA ASN A 17 -1.59 -2.53 -18.80
C ASN A 17 -2.27 -1.15 -18.70
N ASP A 18 -3.23 -0.99 -17.77
CA ASP A 18 -3.90 0.27 -17.42
C ASP A 18 -3.12 1.00 -16.32
N TRP A 19 -1.96 1.52 -16.70
CA TRP A 19 -1.08 2.28 -15.80
C TRP A 19 -1.73 3.55 -15.25
N ALA A 20 -2.68 4.14 -15.97
CA ALA A 20 -3.38 5.33 -15.52
C ALA A 20 -4.29 5.01 -14.33
N GLU A 21 -5.08 3.94 -14.41
CA GLU A 21 -5.94 3.53 -13.30
C GLU A 21 -5.13 2.90 -12.15
N ALA A 22 -4.00 2.23 -12.45
CA ALA A 22 -3.04 1.81 -11.42
C ALA A 22 -2.55 3.02 -10.60
N PHE A 23 -2.17 4.11 -11.26
CA PHE A 23 -1.74 5.34 -10.61
C PHE A 23 -2.87 6.00 -9.79
N GLN A 24 -4.11 6.00 -10.28
CA GLN A 24 -5.24 6.51 -9.48
C GLN A 24 -5.47 5.69 -8.22
N ASN A 25 -5.35 4.36 -8.30
CA ASN A 25 -5.47 3.49 -7.13
C ASN A 25 -4.32 3.66 -6.14
N TYR A 26 -3.09 3.87 -6.63
CA TYR A 26 -1.97 4.31 -5.79
C TYR A 26 -2.28 5.61 -5.03
N ARG A 27 -2.80 6.65 -5.70
CA ARG A 27 -3.14 7.91 -5.04
C ARG A 27 -4.24 7.74 -3.98
N ARG A 28 -5.22 6.88 -4.24
CA ARG A 28 -6.27 6.55 -3.26
C ARG A 28 -5.70 5.79 -2.06
N ALA A 29 -4.76 4.88 -2.29
CA ALA A 29 -4.02 4.19 -1.22
C ALA A 29 -3.22 5.17 -0.36
N LEU A 30 -2.43 6.04 -0.99
CA LEU A 30 -1.65 7.07 -0.30
C LEU A 30 -2.53 7.98 0.57
N ALA A 31 -3.65 8.46 0.03
CA ALA A 31 -4.58 9.30 0.77
C ALA A 31 -5.23 8.56 1.96
N ALA A 32 -5.50 7.26 1.83
CA ALA A 32 -5.99 6.45 2.94
C ALA A 32 -4.91 6.24 4.01
N TRP A 33 -3.67 5.97 3.59
CA TRP A 33 -2.53 5.79 4.48
C TRP A 33 -2.24 7.06 5.29
N GLN A 34 -2.20 8.22 4.64
CA GLN A 34 -1.98 9.53 5.29
C GLN A 34 -2.98 9.85 6.41
N ARG A 35 -4.18 9.26 6.38
CA ARG A 35 -5.18 9.44 7.44
C ARG A 35 -4.91 8.57 8.66
N ILE A 36 -4.44 7.33 8.47
CA ILE A 36 -4.24 6.37 9.57
C ILE A 36 -2.82 6.44 10.15
N ARG A 37 -1.84 6.85 9.34
CA ARG A 37 -0.42 6.95 9.72
C ARG A 37 -0.19 7.70 11.05
N PRO A 38 -0.84 8.84 11.34
CA PRO A 38 -0.62 9.56 12.60
C PRO A 38 -1.10 8.80 13.84
N GLU A 39 -2.07 7.89 13.70
CA GLU A 39 -2.60 7.09 14.81
C GLU A 39 -1.66 5.92 15.17
N LEU A 40 -0.85 5.49 14.20
CA LEU A 40 0.14 4.42 14.35
C LEU A 40 1.52 4.93 14.78
N ALA A 41 1.83 6.19 14.45
CA ALA A 41 3.12 6.81 14.75
C ALA A 41 3.39 6.83 16.27
N GLY A 42 4.61 6.46 16.66
CA GLY A 42 5.07 6.37 18.04
C GLY A 42 5.15 4.94 18.58
N SER A 43 4.13 4.11 18.33
CA SER A 43 4.11 2.71 18.78
C SER A 43 4.50 1.73 17.67
N TYR A 44 4.30 2.10 16.40
CA TYR A 44 4.51 1.24 15.23
C TYR A 44 5.42 1.91 14.19
N ASP A 45 6.46 2.61 14.64
CA ASP A 45 7.33 3.41 13.76
C ASP A 45 7.99 2.58 12.66
N ALA A 46 8.33 1.31 12.95
CA ALA A 46 8.90 0.39 11.96
C ALA A 46 7.91 0.04 10.85
N ASP A 47 6.65 -0.27 11.22
CA ASP A 47 5.60 -0.59 10.24
C ASP A 47 5.19 0.64 9.44
N VAL A 48 5.15 1.81 10.09
CA VAL A 48 4.92 3.10 9.41
C VAL A 48 6.01 3.35 8.36
N ALA A 49 7.29 3.18 8.72
CA ALA A 49 8.39 3.36 7.79
C ALA A 49 8.35 2.35 6.64
N ALA A 50 8.03 1.08 6.94
CA ALA A 50 7.89 0.05 5.90
C ALA A 50 6.74 0.35 4.92
N PHE A 51 5.62 0.87 5.42
CA PHE A 51 4.48 1.25 4.60
C PHE A 51 4.76 2.52 3.78
N ASP A 52 5.46 3.51 4.35
CA ASP A 52 5.92 4.69 3.62
C ASP A 52 6.82 4.27 2.44
N GLN A 53 7.77 3.37 2.68
CA GLN A 53 8.67 2.86 1.64
C GLN A 53 7.92 2.11 0.53
N VAL A 54 7.00 1.21 0.88
CA VAL A 54 6.29 0.43 -0.14
C VAL A 54 5.43 1.32 -1.05
N LEU A 55 4.87 2.41 -0.52
CA LEU A 55 4.12 3.37 -1.32
C LEU A 55 5.03 4.13 -2.29
N GLU A 56 6.22 4.53 -1.86
CA GLU A 56 7.22 5.15 -2.75
C GLU A 56 7.67 4.17 -3.85
N ASP A 57 7.93 2.92 -3.50
CA ASP A 57 8.34 1.87 -4.44
C ASP A 57 7.24 1.58 -5.48
N ILE A 58 5.98 1.50 -5.06
CA ILE A 58 4.83 1.34 -5.97
C ILE A 58 4.79 2.50 -6.96
N ASN A 59 4.92 3.74 -6.48
CA ASN A 59 4.91 4.92 -7.36
C ASN A 59 6.02 4.84 -8.40
N GLY A 60 7.26 4.59 -7.95
CA GLY A 60 8.41 4.48 -8.84
C GLY A 60 8.27 3.33 -9.86
N ALA A 61 7.67 2.21 -9.47
CA ALA A 61 7.39 1.11 -10.39
C ALA A 61 6.30 1.46 -11.42
N ILE A 62 5.22 2.13 -11.01
CA ILE A 62 4.18 2.62 -11.93
C ILE A 62 4.76 3.63 -12.92
N ASP A 63 5.56 4.60 -12.45
CA ASP A 63 6.18 5.63 -13.30
C ASP A 63 7.11 5.01 -14.36
N ARG A 64 7.88 3.97 -13.98
CA ARG A 64 8.75 3.21 -14.89
C ARG A 64 8.01 2.18 -15.74
N ARG A 65 6.72 1.94 -15.46
CA ARG A 65 5.93 0.82 -16.01
C ARG A 65 6.61 -0.54 -15.80
N ASP A 66 7.25 -0.69 -14.64
CA ASP A 66 7.91 -1.93 -14.24
C ASP A 66 6.86 -2.88 -13.68
N TYR A 67 6.38 -3.78 -14.54
CA TYR A 67 5.34 -4.75 -14.22
C TYR A 67 5.70 -5.62 -13.02
N GLY A 68 6.91 -6.18 -13.02
CA GLY A 68 7.36 -7.09 -11.97
C GLY A 68 7.47 -6.37 -10.63
N ALA A 69 8.11 -5.20 -10.63
CA ALA A 69 8.23 -4.40 -9.43
C ALA A 69 6.86 -3.94 -8.90
N ALA A 70 5.97 -3.44 -9.76
CA ALA A 70 4.67 -2.91 -9.34
C ALA A 70 3.81 -3.98 -8.65
N ILE A 71 3.76 -5.20 -9.21
CA ILE A 71 3.03 -6.32 -8.60
C ILE A 71 3.70 -6.75 -7.28
N ASN A 72 5.03 -6.87 -7.24
CA ASN A 72 5.75 -7.25 -6.03
C ASN A 72 5.51 -6.26 -4.88
N HIS A 73 5.61 -4.95 -5.15
CA HIS A 73 5.39 -3.93 -4.13
C HIS A 73 3.91 -3.84 -3.72
N ALA A 74 2.96 -4.01 -4.65
CA ALA A 74 1.54 -4.08 -4.30
C ALA A 74 1.22 -5.30 -3.42
N ASN A 75 1.84 -6.46 -3.66
CA ASN A 75 1.73 -7.62 -2.77
C ASN A 75 2.34 -7.34 -1.40
N ARG A 76 3.50 -6.67 -1.34
CA ARG A 76 4.10 -6.26 -0.06
C ARG A 76 3.18 -5.32 0.72
N MET A 77 2.47 -4.42 0.05
CA MET A 77 1.46 -3.56 0.67
C MET A 77 0.27 -4.37 1.24
N LEU A 78 -0.11 -5.50 0.62
CA LEU A 78 -1.12 -6.42 1.16
C LEU A 78 -0.65 -7.08 2.45
N GLU A 79 0.60 -7.55 2.47
CA GLU A 79 1.20 -8.15 3.67
C GLU A 79 1.23 -7.16 4.83
N LEU A 80 1.74 -5.95 4.60
CA LEU A 80 1.79 -4.89 5.62
C LEU A 80 0.39 -4.46 6.08
N THR A 81 -0.59 -4.48 5.19
CA THR A 81 -1.99 -4.22 5.58
C THR A 81 -2.52 -5.27 6.55
N ASN A 82 -2.16 -6.54 6.38
CA ASN A 82 -2.58 -7.59 7.30
C ASN A 82 -1.90 -7.43 8.66
N VAL A 83 -0.59 -7.19 8.69
CA VAL A 83 0.17 -6.91 9.93
C VAL A 83 -0.49 -5.77 10.72
N LEU A 84 -0.75 -4.63 10.05
CA LEU A 84 -1.42 -3.49 10.70
C LEU A 84 -2.82 -3.85 11.23
N THR A 85 -3.57 -4.69 10.52
CA THR A 85 -4.90 -5.11 10.97
C THR A 85 -4.79 -5.96 12.24
N ASP A 86 -3.87 -6.92 12.25
CA ASP A 86 -3.63 -7.81 13.39
C ASP A 86 -3.17 -7.01 14.63
N ASP A 87 -2.29 -6.03 14.43
CA ASP A 87 -1.81 -5.14 15.50
C ASP A 87 -2.93 -4.26 16.08
N PHE A 88 -3.82 -3.72 15.23
CA PHE A 88 -4.98 -2.97 15.68
C PHE A 88 -5.97 -3.84 16.47
N GLU A 89 -6.20 -5.09 16.06
CA GLU A 89 -7.09 -6.00 16.79
C GLU A 89 -6.54 -6.32 18.20
N GLN A 90 -5.22 -6.43 18.36
CA GLN A 90 -4.58 -6.66 19.65
C GLN A 90 -4.65 -5.45 20.60
N LEU A 91 -4.69 -4.22 20.09
CA LEU A 91 -4.79 -3.01 20.94
C LEU A 91 -6.15 -2.85 21.66
N TYR A 92 -7.20 -3.49 21.16
CA TYR A 92 -8.56 -3.37 21.69
C TYR A 92 -9.10 -4.66 22.33
N THR A 93 -8.24 -5.67 22.55
CA THR A 93 -8.56 -6.94 23.22
C THR A 93 -7.82 -7.03 24.56
#